data_AF-A0A9P6C1L6-F1
#
_entry.id   AF-A0A9P6C1L6-F1
#
_cell.length_a   1.000
_cell.length_b   1.000
_cell.length_c   1.000
_cell.angle_alpha   90.00
_cell.angle_beta   90.00
_cell.angle_gamma   90.00
#
_symmetry.space_group_name_H-M   'P 1'
#
loop_
_entity.id
_entity.type
_entity.pdbx_description
1 polymer ?
#
loop_
_entity_poly.entity_id
_entity_poly.type
_entity_poly.pdbx_seq_one_letter_code
_entity_poly.pdbx_strand_id
1 'polypeptide(L)' 'VGAAAPKIGASNVGFQMLAAMGWSEGGKIGLSGGLDAPLVARIKHSKLGLGATK' A
#
# COMPACT_ATOMS: atom_id res chain seq x y z
N VAL A 1 10.00 0.18 -0.81
CA VAL A 1 8.54 0.36 -0.98
C VAL A 1 7.90 0.28 0.40
N GLY A 2 7.22 1.32 0.87
CA GLY A 2 6.70 1.43 2.24
C GLY A 2 6.07 2.81 2.48
N ALA A 3 5.59 3.07 3.70
CA ALA A 3 4.84 4.29 4.05
C ALA A 3 5.53 5.62 3.71
N ALA A 4 6.87 5.65 3.64
CA ALA A 4 7.66 6.83 3.30
C ALA A 4 8.24 6.81 1.87
N ALA A 5 7.78 5.89 1.02
CA ALA A 5 8.22 5.86 -0.38
C ALA A 5 7.65 7.07 -1.13
N PRO A 6 8.43 7.69 -2.05
CA PRO A 6 7.92 8.71 -2.95
C PRO A 6 6.71 8.21 -3.75
N LYS A 7 5.78 9.12 -4.04
CA LYS A 7 4.60 8.82 -4.86
C LYS A 7 5.05 8.31 -6.24
N ILE A 8 4.37 7.28 -6.76
CA ILE A 8 4.61 6.81 -8.12
C ILE A 8 4.13 7.90 -9.10
N GLY A 9 4.99 8.25 -10.06
CA GLY A 9 4.64 9.22 -11.09
C GLY A 9 3.95 8.58 -12.31
N ALA A 10 3.40 9.42 -13.18
CA ALA A 10 2.70 9.00 -14.41
C ALA A 10 3.58 8.27 -15.44
N SER A 11 4.91 8.33 -15.32
CA SER A 11 5.84 7.54 -16.12
C SER A 11 5.92 6.07 -15.71
N ASN A 12 5.34 5.69 -14.56
CA ASN A 12 5.32 4.31 -14.10
C ASN A 12 4.33 3.46 -14.92
N VAL A 13 4.78 2.31 -15.41
CA VAL A 13 3.95 1.41 -16.24
C VAL A 13 2.69 0.94 -15.50
N GLY A 14 2.78 0.60 -14.21
CA GLY A 14 1.63 0.19 -13.41
C GLY A 14 0.63 1.34 -13.21
N PHE A 15 1.10 2.57 -13.03
CA PHE A 15 0.24 3.75 -12.99
C PHE A 15 -0.55 3.90 -14.30
N GLN A 16 0.12 3.78 -15.44
CA GLN A 16 -0.52 3.92 -16.76
C GLN A 16 -1.57 2.83 -17.01
N MET A 17 -1.27 1.59 -16.61
CA MET A 17 -2.22 0.48 -16.73
C MET A 17 -3.47 0.68 -15.88
N LEU A 18 -3.33 1.14 -14.64
CA LEU A 18 -4.49 1.47 -13.79
C LEU A 18 -5.32 2.61 -14.40
N ALA A 19 -4.67 3.67 -14.86
CA ALA A 19 -5.33 4.79 -15.52
C ALA A 19 -6.12 4.34 -16.76
N ALA A 20 -5.57 3.43 -17.56
CA ALA A 20 -6.25 2.85 -18.73
C ALA A 20 -7.50 2.04 -18.36
N MET A 21 -7.57 1.51 -17.13
CA MET A 21 -8.77 0.82 -16.60
C MET A 21 -9.77 1.77 -15.92
N GLY A 22 -9.58 3.09 -16.04
CA GLY A 22 -10.47 4.09 -15.46
C GLY A 22 -10.21 4.41 -13.99
N TRP A 23 -9.10 3.91 -13.41
CA TRP A 23 -8.66 4.34 -12.09
C TRP A 23 -8.02 5.73 -12.17
N SER A 24 -8.31 6.60 -11.20
CA SER A 24 -7.71 7.94 -11.11
C SER A 24 -6.74 8.02 -9.93
N GLU A 25 -5.73 8.87 -10.04
CA GLU A 25 -4.73 9.05 -8.99
C GLU A 25 -5.38 9.48 -7.67
N GLY A 26 -5.09 8.75 -6.59
CA GLY A 26 -5.73 8.96 -5.28
C GLY A 26 -7.08 8.25 -5.13
N GLY A 27 -7.58 7.62 -6.19
CA GLY A 27 -8.76 6.76 -6.14
C GLY A 27 -8.52 5.48 -5.35
N LYS A 28 -9.52 5.07 -4.57
CA LYS A 28 -9.55 3.75 -3.94
C LYS A 28 -9.98 2.70 -4.96
N ILE A 29 -9.53 1.46 -4.80
CA ILE A 29 -9.93 0.34 -5.64
C ILE A 29 -11.07 -0.44 -4.96
N GLY A 30 -12.06 -0.87 -5.73
CA GLY A 30 -13.17 -1.71 -5.25
C GLY A 30 -14.51 -0.98 -5.13
N LEU A 31 -15.60 -1.72 -5.23
CA LEU A 31 -16.98 -1.22 -5.30
C LEU A 31 -17.45 -0.47 -4.04
N SER A 32 -16.95 -0.86 -2.86
CA SER A 32 -17.32 -0.28 -1.56
C SER A 32 -16.26 0.61 -0.93
N GLY A 33 -15.20 0.95 -1.69
CA GLY A 33 -14.10 1.80 -1.22
C GLY A 33 -13.02 1.02 -0.45
N GLY A 34 -12.00 0.52 -1.16
CA GLY A 34 -10.85 -0.16 -0.57
C GLY A 34 -9.85 0.75 0.15
N LEU A 35 -8.66 0.20 0.43
CA LEU A 35 -7.58 0.93 1.10
C LEU A 35 -7.00 2.02 0.16
N ASP A 36 -6.73 3.19 0.72
CA ASP A 36 -6.05 4.30 0.05
C ASP A 36 -4.51 4.21 0.14
N ALA A 37 -4.00 3.58 1.20
CA ALA A 37 -2.58 3.35 1.41
C ALA A 37 -2.28 1.89 1.80
N PRO A 38 -1.05 1.39 1.49
CA PRO A 38 -0.62 0.07 1.94
C PRO A 38 -0.55 -0.05 3.47
N LEU A 39 -0.86 -1.24 3.99
CA LEU A 39 -0.64 -1.57 5.40
C LEU A 39 0.83 -1.93 5.65
N VAL A 40 1.35 -1.54 6.81
CA VAL A 40 2.71 -1.92 7.25
C VAL A 40 2.62 -3.20 8.08
N ALA A 41 3.25 -4.26 7.59
CA ALA A 41 3.42 -5.48 8.38
C ALA A 41 4.45 -5.27 9.50
N ARG A 42 4.11 -5.67 10.72
CA ARG A 42 5.04 -5.72 11.85
C ARG A 42 5.61 -7.13 11.96
N ILE A 43 6.89 -7.28 11.59
CA ILE A 43 7.58 -8.57 11.65
C ILE A 43 7.84 -8.92 13.12
N LYS A 44 7.56 -10.16 13.51
CA LYS A 44 7.93 -10.68 14.83
C LYS A 44 9.33 -11.28 14.75
N HIS A 45 10.30 -10.65 15.42
CA HIS A 45 11.70 -11.08 15.40
C HIS A 45 12.04 -12.09 16.53
N SER A 46 11.10 -12.40 17.42
CA SER A 46 11.31 -13.31 18.55
C SER A 46 10.24 -14.40 18.62
N LYS A 47 10.51 -15.45 19.42
CA LYS A 47 9.53 -16.50 19.73
C LYS A 47 8.72 -16.21 21.00
N LEU A 48 8.97 -15.10 21.69
CA LEU A 48 8.26 -14.72 22.92
C LEU A 48 6.76 -14.49 22.67
N GLY A 49 5.97 -14.47 23.75
CA GLY A 49 4.54 -14.19 23.68
C GLY A 49 4.21 -12.82 23.06
N LEU A 50 2.97 -12.65 22.61
CA LEU A 50 2.47 -11.34 22.16
C LEU A 50 2.56 -10.33 23.33
N GLY A 51 3.03 -9.12 23.04
CA GLY A 51 3.20 -8.07 24.06
C GLY A 51 4.47 -8.19 24.91
N ALA A 52 5.30 -9.22 24.71
CA ALA A 52 6.61 -9.28 25.38
C ALA A 52 7.53 -8.17 24.86
N THR A 53 7.74 -7.14 25.68
CA THR A 53 8.76 -6.11 25.46
C THR A 53 10.11 -6.64 25.92
N LYS A 54 11.15 -6.37 25.13
CA LYS A 54 12.54 -6.62 25.55
C LYS A 54 12.94 -5.67 26.65
#